data_AF-A0A2E8VLF6-F1
#
_entry.id   AF-A0A2E8VLF6-F1
#
_cell.length_a   1.000
_cell.length_b   1.000
_cell.length_c   1.000
_cell.angle_alpha   90.00
_cell.angle_beta   90.00
_cell.angle_gamma   90.00
#
_symmetry.space_group_name_H-M   'P 1'
#
loop_
_entity.id
_entity.type
_entity.pdbx_description
1 polymer ?
#
loop_
_entity_poly.entity_id
_entity_poly.type
_entity_poly.pdbx_seq_one_letter_code
_entity_poly.pdbx_strand_id
1 'polypeptide(L)'
;MQRRQRAARRTLHADSRTAAPVISFDDERLRSARDKWQYRGQIRPPFAETPGPGQRSVWDFPRPPAIGPDSREVLVRCRGETLAATRRALTVCETASPPTWYIPLQDIRAERLRAVPGPSVCEWKGVASYYDIVVDGLSLPRAAWTYASPFPGAEALNGHFAFYPHQLECFVTGEPVQPQPGHLYAGWVTNDVCGPFKGAPGTEWW
;
A
#
# COMPACT_ATOMS: atom_id res chain seq x y z
N MET A 1 0.61 -24.72 -40.46
CA MET A 1 0.08 -23.35 -40.30
C MET A 1 -0.58 -23.27 -38.93
N GLN A 2 0.09 -22.72 -37.91
CA GLN A 2 -0.51 -22.10 -36.71
C GLN A 2 0.63 -21.58 -35.82
N ARG A 3 0.81 -20.26 -35.84
CA ARG A 3 1.84 -19.53 -35.09
C ARG A 3 1.40 -19.39 -33.64
N ARG A 4 2.22 -19.87 -32.70
CA ARG A 4 2.12 -19.54 -31.27
C ARG A 4 2.59 -18.10 -31.08
N GLN A 5 1.70 -17.18 -30.72
CA GLN A 5 2.07 -15.83 -30.29
C GLN A 5 2.55 -15.89 -28.83
N ARG A 6 3.86 -15.68 -28.63
CA ARG A 6 4.44 -15.35 -27.32
C ARG A 6 4.05 -13.91 -26.97
N ALA A 7 3.34 -13.71 -25.88
CA ALA A 7 3.15 -12.39 -25.29
C ALA A 7 4.52 -11.84 -24.87
N ALA A 8 4.91 -10.69 -25.43
CA ALA A 8 6.14 -10.01 -25.07
C ALA A 8 5.98 -9.40 -23.67
N ARG A 9 6.83 -9.83 -22.72
CA ARG A 9 7.03 -9.14 -21.44
C ARG A 9 7.58 -7.75 -21.74
N ARG A 10 6.71 -6.72 -21.71
CA ARG A 10 7.16 -5.33 -21.64
C ARG A 10 7.59 -5.05 -20.21
N THR A 11 8.90 -4.99 -20.00
CA THR A 11 9.48 -4.41 -18.80
C THR A 11 9.04 -2.95 -18.74
N LEU A 12 8.39 -2.53 -17.66
CA LEU A 12 8.20 -1.10 -17.35
C LEU A 12 9.60 -0.51 -17.13
N HIS A 13 10.25 -0.04 -18.19
CA HIS A 13 11.46 0.77 -18.05
C HIS A 13 11.02 2.16 -17.60
N ALA A 14 11.47 2.55 -16.42
CA ALA A 14 11.36 3.93 -15.95
C ALA A 14 12.08 4.84 -16.94
N ASP A 15 11.35 5.79 -17.53
CA ASP A 15 11.95 6.86 -18.31
C ASP A 15 12.88 7.67 -17.40
N SER A 16 14.10 7.96 -17.84
CA SER A 16 15.20 8.51 -17.02
C SER A 16 14.91 9.91 -16.44
N ARG A 17 13.79 10.54 -16.83
CA ARG A 17 13.26 11.80 -16.28
C ARG A 17 12.37 11.61 -15.04
N THR A 18 12.15 10.39 -14.57
CA THR A 18 11.27 10.05 -13.43
C THR A 18 12.02 9.39 -12.26
N ALA A 19 13.36 9.41 -12.26
CA ALA A 19 14.14 8.78 -11.22
C ALA A 19 13.82 9.38 -9.84
N ALA A 20 13.35 8.52 -8.93
CA ALA A 20 13.13 8.87 -7.54
C ALA A 20 14.47 9.29 -6.86
N PRO A 21 14.44 10.24 -5.90
CA PRO A 21 15.64 10.65 -5.20
C PRO A 21 16.30 9.46 -4.50
N VAL A 22 17.63 9.37 -4.56
CA VAL A 22 18.40 8.40 -3.78
C VAL A 22 18.53 8.94 -2.36
N ILE A 23 17.87 8.29 -1.40
CA ILE A 23 17.91 8.63 0.03
C ILE A 23 18.44 7.42 0.78
N SER A 24 19.35 7.63 1.73
CA SER A 24 19.89 6.57 2.57
C SER A 24 18.91 6.18 3.68
N PHE A 25 18.87 4.89 4.03
CA PHE A 25 18.15 4.42 5.23
C PHE A 25 18.65 5.10 6.51
N ASP A 26 19.92 5.49 6.52
CA ASP A 26 20.60 6.17 7.63
C ASP A 26 20.62 7.70 7.48
N ASP A 27 19.71 8.28 6.69
CA ASP A 27 19.52 9.73 6.66
C ASP A 27 19.03 10.23 8.04
N GLU A 28 19.64 11.30 8.54
CA GLU A 28 19.35 11.86 9.87
C GLU A 28 17.90 12.34 10.00
N ARG A 29 17.33 12.89 8.93
CA ARG A 29 15.93 13.33 8.92
C ARG A 29 14.99 12.14 9.06
N LEU A 30 15.35 11.00 8.48
CA LEU A 30 14.59 9.76 8.62
C LEU A 30 14.74 9.17 10.02
N ARG A 31 15.94 9.19 10.62
CA ARG A 31 16.10 8.82 12.05
C ARG A 31 15.22 9.68 12.94
N SER A 32 15.28 11.01 12.80
CA SER A 32 14.44 11.93 13.57
C SER A 32 12.94 11.69 13.33
N ALA A 33 12.53 11.40 12.10
CA ALA A 33 11.14 11.04 11.80
C ALA A 33 10.71 9.73 12.49
N ARG A 34 11.60 8.71 12.50
CA ARG A 34 11.36 7.46 13.22
C ARG A 34 11.21 7.73 14.71
N ASP A 35 12.05 8.56 15.32
CA ASP A 35 12.07 8.79 16.78
C ASP A 35 10.83 9.51 17.31
N LYS A 36 10.09 10.23 16.45
CA LYS A 36 8.83 10.90 16.82
C LYS A 36 7.69 9.94 17.16
N TRP A 37 7.78 8.67 16.77
CA TRP A 37 6.74 7.67 17.04
C TRP A 37 6.74 7.25 18.51
N GLN A 38 5.70 7.67 19.24
CA GLN A 38 5.46 7.29 20.62
C GLN A 38 4.86 5.88 20.75
N TYR A 39 3.83 5.58 19.94
CA TYR A 39 3.18 4.26 19.91
C TYR A 39 3.74 3.43 18.77
N ARG A 40 4.18 2.20 19.10
CA ARG A 40 4.79 1.28 18.12
C ARG A 40 4.31 -0.17 18.29
N GLY A 41 3.11 -0.35 18.85
CA GLY A 41 2.47 -1.66 19.05
C GLY A 41 2.76 -2.35 20.39
N GLN A 42 3.69 -1.85 21.21
CA GLN A 42 4.02 -2.46 22.50
C GLN A 42 3.07 -2.04 23.62
N ILE A 43 2.57 -0.80 23.58
CA ILE A 43 1.63 -0.24 24.55
C ILE A 43 0.49 0.40 23.76
N ARG A 44 -0.73 -0.02 24.07
CA ARG A 44 -1.93 0.53 23.47
C ARG A 44 -2.28 1.88 24.14
N PRO A 45 -2.58 2.95 23.37
CA PRO A 45 -3.04 4.19 23.97
C PRO A 45 -4.38 4.02 24.69
N PRO A 46 -4.67 4.82 25.73
CA PRO A 46 -5.92 4.71 26.49
C PRO A 46 -7.20 4.94 25.66
N PHE A 47 -7.09 5.66 24.55
CA PHE A 47 -8.22 5.97 23.66
C PHE A 47 -8.46 4.90 22.58
N ALA A 48 -7.62 3.87 22.48
CA ALA A 48 -7.79 2.82 21.49
C ALA A 48 -9.07 2.01 21.79
N GLU A 49 -9.80 1.67 20.73
CA GLU A 49 -10.99 0.82 20.86
C GLU A 49 -10.59 -0.58 21.33
N THR A 50 -11.46 -1.20 22.12
CA THR A 50 -11.30 -2.61 22.50
C THR A 50 -11.74 -3.49 21.33
N PRO A 51 -10.89 -4.40 20.81
CA PRO A 51 -11.26 -5.28 19.72
C PRO A 51 -12.47 -6.16 20.05
N GLY A 52 -13.43 -6.23 19.14
CA GLY A 52 -14.49 -7.24 19.19
C GLY A 52 -13.99 -8.64 18.83
N PRO A 53 -14.86 -9.67 18.88
CA PRO A 53 -14.51 -11.02 18.47
C PRO A 53 -13.96 -11.07 17.04
N GLY A 54 -12.76 -11.64 16.89
CA GLY A 54 -12.08 -11.76 15.59
C GLY A 54 -11.43 -10.48 15.07
N GLN A 55 -11.52 -9.37 15.80
CA GLN A 55 -10.85 -8.12 15.44
C GLN A 55 -9.46 -8.00 16.06
N ARG A 56 -8.60 -7.23 15.40
CA ARG A 56 -7.31 -6.76 15.92
C ARG A 56 -7.31 -5.23 15.98
N SER A 57 -6.72 -4.66 17.02
CA SER A 57 -6.57 -3.19 17.04
C SER A 57 -5.41 -2.79 16.14
N VAL A 58 -5.60 -1.74 15.34
CA VAL A 58 -4.50 -1.13 14.57
C VAL A 58 -3.40 -0.55 15.48
N TRP A 59 -3.70 -0.35 16.75
CA TRP A 59 -2.75 0.12 17.76
C TRP A 59 -1.84 -0.98 18.30
N ASP A 60 -2.15 -2.25 18.03
CA ASP A 60 -1.30 -3.39 18.38
C ASP A 60 -0.30 -3.74 17.26
N PHE A 61 -0.47 -3.15 16.06
CA PHE A 61 0.47 -3.35 14.97
C PHE A 61 1.80 -2.67 15.26
N PRO A 62 2.93 -3.27 14.83
CA PRO A 62 4.25 -2.76 15.20
C PRO A 62 4.70 -1.57 14.34
N ARG A 63 5.69 -0.83 14.87
CA ARG A 63 6.59 0.03 14.10
C ARG A 63 8.05 -0.29 14.47
N PRO A 64 8.94 -0.67 13.53
CA PRO A 64 8.77 -0.73 12.06
C PRO A 64 7.60 -1.61 11.60
N PRO A 65 6.98 -1.33 10.43
CA PRO A 65 5.84 -2.10 9.93
C PRO A 65 6.12 -3.60 9.85
N ALA A 66 5.16 -4.42 10.26
CA ALA A 66 5.20 -5.85 9.99
C ALA A 66 4.77 -6.12 8.55
N ILE A 67 5.56 -6.93 7.84
CA ILE A 67 5.30 -7.33 6.46
C ILE A 67 5.26 -8.84 6.42
N GLY A 68 4.17 -9.40 5.89
CA GLY A 68 4.00 -10.84 5.83
C GLY A 68 3.08 -11.28 4.69
N PRO A 69 3.16 -12.55 4.28
CA PRO A 69 2.29 -13.09 3.25
C PRO A 69 0.84 -13.16 3.73
N ASP A 70 -0.09 -12.87 2.81
CA ASP A 70 -1.51 -13.07 3.00
C ASP A 70 -2.08 -13.83 1.80
N SER A 71 -2.67 -14.99 2.10
CA SER A 71 -3.24 -15.90 1.10
C SER A 71 -4.73 -15.71 0.87
N ARG A 72 -5.35 -14.76 1.60
CA ARG A 72 -6.70 -14.29 1.30
C ARG A 72 -6.79 -13.80 -0.13
N GLU A 73 -7.98 -13.95 -0.72
CA GLU A 73 -8.24 -13.38 -2.03
C GLU A 73 -8.27 -11.84 -1.92
N VAL A 74 -7.49 -11.17 -2.75
CA VAL A 74 -7.44 -9.71 -2.84
C VAL A 74 -7.83 -9.33 -4.26
N LEU A 75 -8.80 -8.44 -4.39
CA LEU A 75 -9.33 -7.99 -5.68
C LEU A 75 -9.37 -6.46 -5.71
N VAL A 76 -8.89 -5.88 -6.81
CA VAL A 76 -8.96 -4.45 -7.10
C VAL A 76 -9.66 -4.25 -8.43
N ARG A 77 -10.73 -3.45 -8.42
CA ARG A 77 -11.50 -3.09 -9.62
C ARG A 77 -11.60 -1.59 -9.79
N CYS A 78 -11.81 -1.17 -11.03
CA CYS A 78 -12.20 0.19 -11.39
C CYS A 78 -13.34 0.12 -12.38
N ARG A 79 -14.51 0.69 -12.01
CA ARG A 79 -15.72 0.70 -12.84
C ARG A 79 -16.09 -0.72 -13.32
N GLY A 80 -15.93 -1.69 -12.44
CA GLY A 80 -16.18 -3.08 -12.73
C GLY A 80 -15.09 -3.83 -13.52
N GLU A 81 -14.09 -3.18 -14.12
CA GLU A 81 -12.93 -3.88 -14.70
C GLU A 81 -11.98 -4.37 -13.59
N THR A 82 -11.55 -5.63 -13.66
CA THR A 82 -10.53 -6.17 -12.74
C THR A 82 -9.15 -5.66 -13.12
N LEU A 83 -8.55 -4.86 -12.24
CA LEU A 83 -7.18 -4.36 -12.39
C LEU A 83 -6.15 -5.32 -11.81
N ALA A 84 -6.48 -5.95 -10.69
CA ALA A 84 -5.61 -6.90 -10.02
C ALA A 84 -6.42 -7.93 -9.23
N ALA A 85 -5.97 -9.19 -9.23
CA ALA A 85 -6.57 -10.27 -8.45
C ALA A 85 -5.48 -11.25 -8.01
N THR A 86 -5.34 -11.49 -6.70
CA THR A 86 -4.26 -12.33 -6.18
C THR A 86 -4.67 -13.10 -4.92
N ARG A 87 -3.92 -14.17 -4.64
CA ARG A 87 -3.86 -14.88 -3.34
C ARG A 87 -2.41 -14.94 -2.81
N ARG A 88 -1.56 -14.05 -3.32
CA ARG A 88 -0.12 -13.97 -3.04
C ARG A 88 0.26 -12.55 -2.61
N ALA A 89 -0.66 -11.87 -1.95
CA ALA A 89 -0.42 -10.52 -1.48
C ALA A 89 0.56 -10.54 -0.31
N LEU A 90 1.21 -9.41 -0.10
CA LEU A 90 1.83 -9.09 1.17
C LEU A 90 0.93 -8.12 1.92
N THR A 91 0.71 -8.36 3.20
CA THR A 91 0.10 -7.38 4.10
C THR A 91 1.18 -6.58 4.81
N VAL A 92 1.00 -5.26 4.83
CA VAL A 92 1.76 -4.34 5.67
C VAL A 92 0.87 -3.86 6.80
N CYS A 93 1.22 -4.20 8.03
CA CYS A 93 0.54 -3.75 9.24
C CYS A 93 1.45 -2.77 9.99
N GLU A 94 0.97 -1.55 10.24
CA GLU A 94 1.72 -0.53 10.97
C GLU A 94 0.81 0.20 11.97
N THR A 95 1.39 0.61 13.11
CA THR A 95 0.63 1.23 14.21
C THR A 95 -0.25 2.38 13.69
N ALA A 96 -1.49 2.39 14.19
CA ALA A 96 -2.56 3.36 13.93
C ALA A 96 -3.15 3.37 12.50
N SER A 97 -2.65 2.52 11.60
CA SER A 97 -3.22 2.33 10.26
C SER A 97 -3.87 0.96 10.11
N PRO A 98 -4.99 0.86 9.37
CA PRO A 98 -5.45 -0.41 8.82
C PRO A 98 -4.37 -1.06 7.95
N PRO A 99 -4.40 -2.39 7.76
CA PRO A 99 -3.43 -3.06 6.92
C PRO A 99 -3.49 -2.52 5.48
N THR A 100 -2.36 -2.57 4.78
CA THR A 100 -2.31 -2.32 3.34
C THR A 100 -1.92 -3.60 2.62
N TRP A 101 -2.62 -3.94 1.54
CA TRP A 101 -2.27 -5.08 0.71
C TRP A 101 -1.42 -4.66 -0.49
N TYR A 102 -0.30 -5.35 -0.63
CA TYR A 102 0.67 -5.21 -1.70
C TYR A 102 0.55 -6.42 -2.62
N ILE A 103 0.11 -6.16 -3.84
CA ILE A 103 -0.16 -7.16 -4.88
C ILE A 103 1.10 -7.28 -5.75
N PRO A 104 1.58 -8.50 -6.04
CA PRO A 104 2.75 -8.65 -6.89
C PRO A 104 2.43 -8.25 -8.34
N LEU A 105 3.37 -7.60 -9.03
CA LEU A 105 3.16 -7.05 -10.38
C LEU A 105 2.60 -8.06 -11.39
N GLN A 106 2.96 -9.35 -11.28
CA GLN A 106 2.45 -10.38 -12.18
C GLN A 106 0.94 -10.64 -12.08
N ASP A 107 0.30 -10.20 -11.01
CA ASP A 107 -1.14 -10.34 -10.77
C ASP A 107 -1.91 -9.04 -11.06
N ILE A 108 -1.24 -8.07 -11.71
CA ILE A 108 -1.77 -6.74 -12.04
C ILE A 108 -1.78 -6.57 -13.56
N ARG A 109 -2.84 -5.95 -14.09
CA ARG A 109 -2.90 -5.45 -15.46
C ARG A 109 -1.97 -4.24 -15.63
N ALA A 110 -0.68 -4.50 -15.80
CA ALA A 110 0.37 -3.48 -15.86
C ALA A 110 0.17 -2.45 -16.99
N GLU A 111 -0.54 -2.81 -18.06
CA GLU A 111 -0.93 -1.91 -19.15
C GLU A 111 -1.88 -0.78 -18.71
N ARG A 112 -2.52 -0.92 -17.53
CA ARG A 112 -3.37 0.09 -16.91
C ARG A 112 -2.59 1.07 -16.02
N LEU A 113 -1.32 0.78 -15.74
CA LEU A 113 -0.46 1.61 -14.89
C LEU A 113 0.34 2.61 -15.73
N ARG A 114 0.29 3.89 -15.37
CA ARG A 114 1.09 4.96 -15.97
C ARG A 114 1.93 5.65 -14.90
N ALA A 115 3.25 5.53 -14.97
CA ALA A 115 4.14 6.17 -14.02
C ALA A 115 3.98 7.70 -14.04
N VAL A 116 4.02 8.33 -12.86
CA VAL A 116 3.93 9.78 -12.70
C VAL A 116 5.02 10.32 -11.77
N PRO A 117 5.47 11.57 -11.96
CA PRO A 117 6.46 12.19 -11.09
C PRO A 117 5.90 12.50 -9.68
N GLY A 118 6.77 12.96 -8.79
CA GLY A 118 6.41 13.34 -7.42
C GLY A 118 6.44 12.15 -6.46
N PRO A 119 7.64 11.60 -6.16
CA PRO A 119 7.77 10.54 -5.17
C PRO A 119 7.48 11.06 -3.75
N SER A 120 7.21 10.15 -2.82
CA SER A 120 7.15 10.43 -1.39
C SER A 120 8.14 9.53 -0.65
N VAL A 121 8.51 9.91 0.57
CA VAL A 121 9.50 9.16 1.36
C VAL A 121 8.82 8.66 2.62
N CYS A 122 8.82 7.36 2.82
CA CYS A 122 8.49 6.75 4.10
C CYS A 122 9.80 6.43 4.83
N GLU A 123 9.86 6.87 6.08
CA GLU A 123 10.99 6.67 6.97
C GLU A 123 11.30 5.19 7.23
N TRP A 124 10.35 4.28 7.05
CA TRP A 124 10.56 2.84 7.21
C TRP A 124 10.76 2.10 5.89
N LYS A 125 9.99 2.47 4.86
CA LYS A 125 9.82 1.63 3.66
C LYS A 125 10.68 2.08 2.47
N GLY A 126 11.11 3.33 2.44
CA GLY A 126 11.87 3.90 1.32
C GLY A 126 11.07 4.90 0.51
N VAL A 127 11.50 5.07 -0.75
CA VAL A 127 10.91 6.05 -1.65
C VAL A 127 9.79 5.41 -2.47
N ALA A 128 8.58 5.95 -2.35
CA ALA A 128 7.41 5.47 -3.08
C ALA A 128 7.35 6.14 -4.47
N SER A 129 7.19 5.31 -5.50
CA SER A 129 6.88 5.74 -6.87
C SER A 129 5.38 5.57 -7.12
N TYR A 130 4.75 6.57 -7.75
CA TYR A 130 3.31 6.61 -7.96
C TYR A 130 2.94 6.37 -9.42
N TYR A 131 1.74 5.82 -9.60
CA TYR A 131 1.18 5.48 -10.89
C TYR A 131 -0.27 5.96 -10.94
N ASP A 132 -0.61 6.60 -12.05
CA ASP A 132 -2.00 6.78 -12.45
C ASP A 132 -2.55 5.44 -12.95
N ILE A 133 -3.85 5.23 -12.72
CA ILE A 133 -4.58 4.10 -13.29
C ILE A 133 -5.43 4.61 -14.44
N VAL A 134 -5.24 4.04 -15.63
CA VAL A 134 -5.91 4.47 -16.86
C VAL A 134 -6.83 3.36 -17.37
N VAL A 135 -8.14 3.60 -17.35
CA VAL A 135 -9.18 2.64 -17.76
C VAL A 135 -10.18 3.36 -18.65
N ASP A 136 -10.36 2.91 -19.89
CA ASP A 136 -11.36 3.42 -20.84
C ASP A 136 -11.45 4.96 -20.91
N GLY A 137 -10.29 5.63 -20.98
CA GLY A 137 -10.19 7.09 -21.04
C GLY A 137 -10.31 7.82 -19.71
N LEU A 138 -10.72 7.14 -18.62
CA LEU A 138 -10.59 7.65 -17.25
C LEU A 138 -9.13 7.54 -16.79
N SER A 139 -8.61 8.59 -16.17
CA SER A 139 -7.33 8.58 -15.47
C SER A 139 -7.57 8.86 -13.99
N LEU A 140 -7.24 7.88 -13.13
CA LEU A 140 -7.27 8.03 -11.68
C LEU A 140 -5.86 8.42 -11.20
N PRO A 141 -5.67 9.67 -10.77
CA PRO A 141 -4.35 10.18 -10.46
C PRO A 141 -3.76 9.49 -9.22
N ARG A 142 -2.51 9.04 -9.32
CA ARG A 142 -1.72 8.48 -8.22
C ARG A 142 -2.45 7.39 -7.42
N ALA A 143 -3.30 6.62 -8.09
CA ALA A 143 -4.16 5.61 -7.47
C ALA A 143 -3.42 4.31 -7.09
N ALA A 144 -2.18 4.14 -7.55
CA ALA A 144 -1.30 3.04 -7.15
C ALA A 144 0.12 3.54 -6.81
N TRP A 145 0.84 2.77 -6.00
CA TRP A 145 2.25 3.04 -5.70
C TRP A 145 3.04 1.76 -5.46
N THR A 146 4.37 1.87 -5.54
CA THR A 146 5.32 0.80 -5.25
C THR A 146 6.59 1.35 -4.60
N TYR A 147 7.34 0.49 -3.92
CA TYR A 147 8.69 0.76 -3.46
C TYR A 147 9.67 -0.02 -4.35
N ALA A 148 10.24 0.64 -5.37
CA ALA A 148 11.14 -0.02 -6.33
C ALA A 148 12.51 -0.38 -5.73
N SER A 149 12.95 0.40 -4.74
CA SER A 149 14.16 0.16 -3.96
C SER A 149 13.83 0.31 -2.48
N PRO A 150 13.14 -0.68 -1.87
CA PRO A 150 12.76 -0.60 -0.46
C PRO A 150 13.98 -0.54 0.45
N PHE A 151 13.78 0.05 1.62
CA PHE A 151 14.78 0.04 2.69
C PHE A 151 14.92 -1.32 3.39
N PRO A 152 16.00 -1.53 4.17
CA PRO A 152 16.14 -2.70 5.02
C PRO A 152 14.92 -2.95 5.91
N GLY A 153 14.46 -4.20 5.95
CA GLY A 153 13.21 -4.63 6.60
C GLY A 153 11.95 -4.48 5.74
N ALA A 154 12.02 -3.82 4.58
CA ALA A 154 10.92 -3.67 3.63
C ALA A 154 11.19 -4.30 2.25
N GLU A 155 12.27 -5.08 2.11
CA GLU A 155 12.77 -5.62 0.84
C GLU A 155 11.72 -6.48 0.11
N ALA A 156 10.87 -7.18 0.86
CA ALA A 156 9.79 -7.99 0.31
C ALA A 156 8.80 -7.20 -0.55
N LEU A 157 8.67 -5.88 -0.34
CA LEU A 157 7.77 -5.03 -1.11
C LEU A 157 8.27 -4.74 -2.54
N ASN A 158 9.53 -5.06 -2.86
CA ASN A 158 10.04 -4.90 -4.21
C ASN A 158 9.20 -5.74 -5.19
N GLY A 159 8.80 -5.12 -6.31
CA GLY A 159 7.94 -5.75 -7.31
C GLY A 159 6.47 -5.87 -6.91
N HIS A 160 6.05 -5.29 -5.78
CA HIS A 160 4.66 -5.27 -5.35
C HIS A 160 4.09 -3.85 -5.37
N PHE A 161 2.79 -3.75 -5.63
CA PHE A 161 2.06 -2.49 -5.72
C PHE A 161 0.89 -2.49 -4.75
N ALA A 162 0.63 -1.35 -4.14
CA ALA A 162 -0.56 -1.10 -3.35
C ALA A 162 -1.43 -0.04 -4.04
N PHE A 163 -2.70 0.03 -3.63
CA PHE A 163 -3.75 0.79 -4.30
C PHE A 163 -4.55 1.63 -3.30
N TYR A 164 -4.99 2.82 -3.71
CA TYR A 164 -5.78 3.73 -2.89
C TYR A 164 -7.27 3.33 -2.94
N PRO A 165 -7.86 2.82 -1.86
CA PRO A 165 -9.27 2.39 -1.83
C PRO A 165 -10.26 3.54 -2.01
N HIS A 166 -9.85 4.79 -1.80
CA HIS A 166 -10.69 5.97 -2.07
C HIS A 166 -11.10 6.13 -3.53
N GLN A 167 -10.31 5.59 -4.46
CA GLN A 167 -10.52 5.78 -5.90
C GLN A 167 -10.94 4.48 -6.60
N LEU A 168 -11.01 3.37 -5.86
CA LEU A 168 -11.06 2.01 -6.41
C LEU A 168 -12.01 1.13 -5.60
N GLU A 169 -12.54 0.10 -6.25
CA GLU A 169 -13.32 -0.94 -5.59
C GLU A 169 -12.35 -2.03 -5.12
N CYS A 170 -12.02 -2.04 -3.82
CA CYS A 170 -11.09 -2.99 -3.23
C CYS A 170 -11.83 -4.03 -2.39
N PHE A 171 -11.42 -5.29 -2.46
CA PHE A 171 -12.02 -6.39 -1.71
C PHE A 171 -10.97 -7.32 -1.12
N VAL A 172 -11.27 -7.87 0.05
CA VAL A 172 -10.51 -8.96 0.69
C VAL A 172 -11.48 -10.07 1.02
N THR A 173 -11.23 -11.28 0.54
CA THR A 173 -12.13 -12.46 0.67
C THR A 173 -13.58 -12.17 0.25
N GLY A 174 -13.76 -11.35 -0.78
CA GLY A 174 -15.08 -10.92 -1.26
C GLY A 174 -15.73 -9.78 -0.45
N GLU A 175 -15.17 -9.43 0.71
CA GLU A 175 -15.68 -8.33 1.54
C GLU A 175 -15.15 -6.98 1.03
N PRO A 176 -16.02 -5.96 0.87
CA PRO A 176 -15.61 -4.64 0.42
C PRO A 176 -14.78 -3.93 1.50
N VAL A 177 -13.67 -3.35 1.06
CA VAL A 177 -12.78 -2.55 1.90
C VAL A 177 -13.34 -1.14 2.04
N GLN A 178 -13.34 -0.61 3.27
CA GLN A 178 -13.53 0.81 3.49
C GLN A 178 -12.18 1.54 3.46
N PRO A 179 -12.11 2.74 2.87
CA PRO A 179 -10.87 3.49 2.89
C PRO A 179 -10.56 4.02 4.30
N GLN A 180 -9.28 3.98 4.69
CA GLN A 180 -8.79 4.69 5.88
C GLN A 180 -9.20 6.17 5.82
N PRO A 181 -9.63 6.81 6.92
CA PRO A 181 -10.03 8.22 6.92
C PRO A 181 -8.95 9.16 6.37
N GLY A 182 -9.39 10.20 5.66
CA GLY A 182 -8.52 11.17 4.99
C GLY A 182 -7.85 10.63 3.73
N HIS A 183 -7.19 11.48 2.94
CA HIS A 183 -6.70 11.08 1.61
C HIS A 183 -5.19 10.82 1.55
N LEU A 184 -4.48 11.04 2.66
CA LEU A 184 -3.02 10.88 2.70
C LEU A 184 -2.61 9.41 2.75
N TYR A 185 -3.28 8.63 3.58
CA TYR A 185 -3.00 7.21 3.79
C TYR A 185 -3.95 6.34 2.98
N ALA A 186 -3.52 5.11 2.74
CA ALA A 186 -4.20 4.15 1.90
C ALA A 186 -4.37 2.81 2.60
N GLY A 187 -4.58 2.83 3.92
CA GLY A 187 -4.96 1.64 4.68
C GLY A 187 -6.33 1.14 4.22
N TRP A 188 -6.47 -0.18 4.23
CA TRP A 188 -7.68 -0.90 3.83
C TRP A 188 -8.39 -1.34 5.11
N VAL A 189 -9.49 -0.68 5.46
CA VAL A 189 -10.31 -1.06 6.62
C VAL A 189 -11.14 -2.27 6.23
N THR A 190 -10.85 -3.39 6.90
CA THR A 190 -11.58 -4.66 6.80
C THR A 190 -12.29 -4.95 8.13
N ASN A 191 -13.23 -5.90 8.11
CA ASN A 191 -14.04 -6.21 9.31
C ASN A 191 -13.22 -6.80 10.48
N ASP A 192 -12.02 -7.34 10.21
CA ASP A 192 -11.10 -7.93 11.19
C ASP A 192 -10.17 -6.90 11.88
N VAL A 193 -10.37 -5.59 11.67
CA VAL A 193 -9.61 -4.54 12.35
C VAL A 193 -10.49 -3.49 13.01
N CYS A 194 -10.05 -2.98 14.15
CA CYS A 194 -10.71 -1.89 14.87
C CYS A 194 -9.75 -0.71 15.12
N GLY A 195 -10.33 0.46 15.36
CA GLY A 195 -9.64 1.73 15.37
C GLY A 195 -9.34 2.27 16.78
N PRO A 196 -9.35 3.60 16.95
CA PRO A 196 -9.56 4.59 15.88
C PRO A 196 -8.40 4.57 14.88
N PHE A 197 -8.66 4.90 13.62
CA PHE A 197 -7.66 4.93 12.55
C PHE A 197 -7.11 6.35 12.38
N LYS A 198 -5.79 6.49 12.16
CA LYS A 198 -5.20 7.78 11.83
C LYS A 198 -5.65 8.31 10.46
N GLY A 199 -5.54 9.61 10.23
CA GLY A 199 -5.77 10.24 8.92
C GLY A 199 -6.96 11.19 8.84
N ALA A 200 -7.87 11.17 9.80
CA ALA A 200 -8.91 12.20 9.96
C ALA A 200 -8.30 13.52 10.50
N PRO A 201 -9.00 14.67 10.38
CA PRO A 201 -8.54 15.95 10.94
C PRO A 201 -8.11 15.86 12.41
N GLY A 202 -6.88 16.28 12.71
CA GLY A 202 -6.29 16.22 14.06
C GLY A 202 -5.64 14.87 14.43
N THR A 203 -5.71 13.88 13.53
CA THR A 203 -5.19 12.52 13.73
C THR A 203 -4.27 12.10 12.60
N GLU A 204 -3.89 13.02 11.71
CA GLU A 204 -3.11 12.73 10.51
C GLU A 204 -1.75 12.16 10.86
N TRP A 205 -1.17 12.58 11.97
CA TRP A 205 0.21 12.23 12.37
C TRP A 205 0.29 11.38 13.63
N TRP A 206 -0.83 10.77 14.03
CA TRP A 206 -0.84 9.72 15.07
C TRP A 206 0.11 8.58 14.75
#